data_AF-B3EP81-F1
#
_entry.id   AF-B3EP81-F1
#
_cell.length_a   1.000
_cell.length_b   1.000
_cell.length_c   1.000
_cell.angle_alpha   90.00
_cell.angle_beta   90.00
_cell.angle_gamma   90.00
#
_symmetry.space_group_name_H-M   'P 1'
#
loop_
_entity.id
_entity.type
_entity.pdbx_description
1 polymer ?
#
loop_
_entity_poly.entity_id
_entity_poly.type
_entity_poly.pdbx_seq_one_letter_code
_entity_poly.pdbx_strand_id
1 'polypeptide(L)'
;MEQPTQQKKSLEPMEKAKLAMRLVSNPDFESEIDAYVSGKDYDEHSVNYFKHQIAIQQKLQFESGKLLNTSGQIVSMVVGALANSLNNTVEATSRKNS
;
A
#
# COMPACT_ATOMS: atom_id res chain seq x y z
N MET A 1 10.85 -46.54 -16.55
CA MET A 1 11.85 -45.68 -15.89
C MET A 1 11.25 -44.29 -15.84
N GLU A 2 10.89 -43.80 -14.65
CA GLU A 2 10.31 -42.47 -14.49
C GLU A 2 11.46 -41.45 -14.43
N GLN A 3 11.44 -40.47 -15.34
CA GLN A 3 12.40 -39.37 -15.31
C GLN A 3 12.17 -38.58 -14.01
N PRO A 4 13.22 -38.23 -13.25
CA PRO A 4 13.06 -37.31 -12.14
C PRO A 4 12.68 -35.95 -12.75
N THR A 5 11.42 -35.56 -12.63
CA THR A 5 10.99 -34.19 -12.92
C THR A 5 11.81 -33.28 -12.03
N GLN A 6 12.78 -32.56 -12.61
CA GLN A 6 13.52 -31.51 -11.94
C GLN A 6 12.50 -30.58 -11.29
N GLN A 7 12.38 -30.61 -9.97
CA GLN A 7 11.46 -29.74 -9.25
C GLN A 7 12.00 -28.32 -9.40
N LYS A 8 11.32 -27.50 -10.22
CA LYS A 8 11.61 -26.08 -10.36
C LYS A 8 11.60 -25.40 -8.99
N LYS A 9 12.53 -24.48 -8.77
CA LYS A 9 12.71 -23.82 -7.47
C LYS A 9 11.53 -22.88 -7.18
N SER A 10 11.00 -22.90 -5.96
CA SER A 10 10.09 -21.85 -5.50
C SER A 10 10.84 -20.71 -4.84
N LEU A 11 10.26 -19.51 -4.87
CA LEU A 11 10.79 -18.39 -4.10
C LEU A 11 10.67 -18.67 -2.60
N GLU A 12 11.81 -18.76 -1.93
CA GLU A 12 11.87 -19.04 -0.50
C GLU A 12 11.31 -17.86 0.32
N PRO A 13 10.76 -18.08 1.53
CA PRO A 13 10.16 -17.03 2.34
C PRO A 13 11.10 -15.83 2.58
N MET A 14 12.38 -16.10 2.82
CA MET A 14 13.39 -15.05 3.03
C MET A 14 13.70 -14.27 1.74
N GLU A 15 13.74 -14.93 0.58
CA GLU A 15 13.90 -14.29 -0.73
C GLU A 15 12.71 -13.38 -1.02
N LYS A 16 11.49 -13.88 -0.78
CA LYS A 16 10.25 -13.10 -0.90
C LYS A 16 10.24 -11.88 0.00
N ALA A 17 10.62 -12.02 1.27
CA ALA A 17 10.66 -10.90 2.21
C ALA A 17 11.63 -9.81 1.75
N LYS A 18 12.85 -10.18 1.34
CA LYS A 18 13.86 -9.23 0.85
C LYS A 18 13.40 -8.52 -0.42
N LEU A 19 12.85 -9.27 -1.38
CA LEU A 19 12.32 -8.70 -2.62
C LEU A 19 11.12 -7.79 -2.32
N ALA A 20 10.20 -8.22 -1.47
CA ALA A 20 9.02 -7.42 -1.10
C ALA A 20 9.43 -6.08 -0.47
N MET A 21 10.34 -6.09 0.52
CA MET A 21 10.80 -4.86 1.15
C MET A 21 11.42 -3.86 0.16
N ARG A 22 12.14 -4.36 -0.85
CA ARG A 22 12.74 -3.53 -1.89
C ARG A 22 11.72 -3.02 -2.90
N LEU A 23 10.73 -3.85 -3.25
CA LEU A 23 9.86 -3.64 -4.40
C LEU A 23 8.47 -3.11 -4.07
N VAL A 24 8.09 -3.08 -2.79
CA VAL A 24 6.72 -2.70 -2.39
C VAL A 24 6.34 -1.27 -2.79
N SER A 25 7.31 -0.41 -3.09
CA SER A 25 7.07 0.95 -3.58
C SER A 25 7.55 1.17 -5.03
N ASN A 26 8.02 0.11 -5.70
CA ASN A 26 8.61 0.20 -7.03
C ASN A 26 7.55 -0.08 -8.13
N PRO A 27 7.23 0.88 -9.01
CA PRO A 27 6.27 0.66 -10.10
C PRO A 27 6.73 -0.42 -11.09
N ASP A 28 8.04 -0.63 -11.25
CA ASP A 28 8.62 -1.59 -12.19
C ASP A 28 8.91 -2.96 -11.54
N PHE A 29 8.25 -3.27 -10.42
CA PHE A 29 8.56 -4.45 -9.62
C PHE A 29 8.53 -5.77 -10.39
N GLU A 30 7.63 -5.91 -11.38
CA GLU A 30 7.53 -7.13 -12.20
C GLU A 30 8.82 -7.39 -12.97
N SER A 31 9.40 -6.34 -13.56
CA SER A 31 10.65 -6.43 -14.31
C SER A 31 11.85 -6.74 -13.43
N GLU A 32 11.88 -6.21 -12.19
CA GLU A 32 12.93 -6.54 -11.23
C GLU A 32 12.83 -7.99 -10.74
N ILE A 33 11.61 -8.50 -10.56
CA ILE A 33 11.39 -9.91 -10.22
C ILE A 33 11.83 -10.79 -11.40
N ASP A 34 11.46 -10.45 -12.64
CA ASP A 34 11.87 -11.19 -13.83
C ASP A 34 13.39 -11.24 -14.00
N ALA A 35 14.06 -10.10 -13.84
CA ALA A 35 15.51 -10.04 -13.83
C ALA A 35 16.12 -10.89 -12.70
N TYR A 36 15.49 -10.90 -11.53
CA TYR A 36 15.97 -11.70 -10.41
C TYR A 36 15.84 -13.21 -10.67
N VAL A 37 14.76 -13.68 -11.29
CA VAL A 37 14.52 -15.12 -11.52
C VAL A 37 15.13 -15.65 -12.81
N SER A 38 15.50 -14.76 -13.74
CA SER A 38 16.10 -15.11 -15.02
C SER A 38 17.33 -16.01 -14.84
N GLY A 39 17.32 -17.16 -15.52
CA GLY A 39 18.39 -18.16 -15.48
C GLY A 39 18.48 -18.98 -14.19
N LYS A 40 17.52 -18.89 -13.26
CA LYS A 40 17.57 -19.57 -11.95
C LYS A 40 16.55 -20.71 -11.76
N ASP A 41 15.95 -21.20 -12.84
CA ASP A 41 15.04 -22.35 -12.89
C ASP A 41 13.89 -22.28 -11.86
N TYR A 42 13.33 -21.09 -11.67
CA TYR A 42 12.18 -20.89 -10.79
C TYR A 42 10.90 -21.41 -11.43
N ASP A 43 9.98 -21.88 -10.59
CA ASP A 43 8.62 -22.21 -10.99
C ASP A 43 7.83 -20.95 -11.35
N GLU A 44 7.30 -20.91 -12.57
CA GLU A 44 6.62 -19.75 -13.12
C GLU A 44 5.34 -19.41 -12.35
N HIS A 45 4.60 -20.43 -11.89
CA HIS A 45 3.40 -20.22 -11.07
C HIS A 45 3.75 -19.56 -9.73
N SER A 46 4.82 -20.02 -9.07
CA SER A 46 5.33 -19.45 -7.82
C SER A 46 5.78 -18.00 -7.98
N VAL A 47 6.44 -17.67 -9.10
CA VAL A 47 6.87 -16.31 -9.43
C VAL A 47 5.67 -15.41 -9.72
N ASN A 48 4.73 -15.84 -10.55
CA ASN A 48 3.53 -15.06 -10.87
C ASN A 48 2.66 -14.83 -9.64
N TYR A 49 2.55 -15.83 -8.76
CA TYR A 49 1.86 -15.67 -7.49
C TYR A 49 2.54 -14.62 -6.60
N PHE A 50 3.88 -14.63 -6.53
CA PHE A 50 4.62 -13.62 -5.79
C PHE A 50 4.44 -12.20 -6.37
N LYS A 51 4.49 -12.03 -7.70
CA LYS A 51 4.18 -10.76 -8.36
C LYS A 51 2.79 -10.25 -7.98
N HIS A 52 1.80 -11.13 -8.00
CA HIS A 52 0.43 -10.79 -7.62
C HIS A 52 0.33 -10.31 -6.16
N GLN A 53 1.07 -10.94 -5.24
CA GLN A 53 1.13 -10.49 -3.84
C GLN A 53 1.73 -9.09 -3.69
N ILE A 54 2.76 -8.73 -4.48
CA ILE A 54 3.33 -7.38 -4.47
C ILE A 54 2.34 -6.36 -5.05
N ALA A 55 1.66 -6.69 -6.15
CA ALA A 55 0.64 -5.82 -6.74
C ALA A 55 -0.50 -5.51 -5.75
N ILE A 56 -0.96 -6.52 -5.00
CA ILE A 56 -1.97 -6.32 -3.94
C ILE A 56 -1.43 -5.39 -2.86
N GLN A 57 -0.19 -5.58 -2.39
CA GLN A 57 0.41 -4.73 -1.36
C GLN A 57 0.53 -3.27 -1.81
N GLN A 58 0.98 -3.02 -3.05
CA GLN A 58 1.04 -1.67 -3.62
C GLN A 58 -0.34 -1.02 -3.67
N LYS A 59 -1.34 -1.75 -4.16
CA LYS A 59 -2.72 -1.26 -4.21
C LYS A 59 -3.24 -0.92 -2.81
N LEU A 60 -3.00 -1.78 -1.82
CA LEU A 60 -3.40 -1.53 -0.44
C LEU A 60 -2.73 -0.29 0.15
N GLN A 61 -1.45 -0.07 -0.11
CA GLN A 61 -0.74 1.14 0.34
C GLN A 61 -1.34 2.40 -0.28
N PHE A 62 -1.64 2.37 -1.58
CA PHE A 62 -2.25 3.49 -2.28
C PHE A 62 -3.65 3.81 -1.76
N GLU A 63 -4.51 2.79 -1.62
CA GLU A 63 -5.86 2.96 -1.07
C GLU A 63 -5.82 3.44 0.40
N SER A 64 -4.87 2.94 1.20
CA SER A 64 -4.68 3.38 2.59
C SER A 64 -4.26 4.85 2.66
N GLY A 65 -3.39 5.31 1.77
CA GLY A 65 -3.02 6.73 1.67
C GLY A 65 -4.22 7.62 1.35
N LYS A 66 -5.08 7.19 0.42
CA LYS A 66 -6.34 7.90 0.12
C LYS A 66 -7.28 7.94 1.32
N LEU A 67 -7.41 6.82 2.03
CA LEU A 67 -8.26 6.72 3.21
C LEU A 67 -7.79 7.69 4.29
N LEU A 68 -6.50 7.70 4.61
CA LEU A 68 -5.90 8.61 5.59
C LEU A 68 -6.11 10.09 5.20
N ASN A 69 -5.90 10.44 3.93
CA ASN A 69 -6.15 11.79 3.44
C ASN A 69 -7.62 12.20 3.61
N THR A 70 -8.55 11.32 3.26
CA THR A 70 -9.99 11.56 3.39
C THR A 70 -10.38 11.74 4.86
N SER A 71 -9.85 10.90 5.76
CA SER A 71 -10.05 11.04 7.21
C SER A 71 -9.54 12.39 7.73
N GLY A 72 -8.36 12.86 7.26
CA GLY A 72 -7.83 14.17 7.61
C GLY A 72 -8.73 15.33 7.18
N GLN A 73 -9.30 15.25 5.98
CA GLN A 73 -10.26 16.25 5.49
C GLN A 73 -11.53 16.29 6.36
N ILE A 74 -12.06 15.13 6.75
CA ILE A 74 -13.22 15.03 7.64
C ILE A 74 -12.93 15.70 8.98
N VAL A 75 -11.80 15.38 9.60
CA VAL A 75 -11.40 15.99 10.89
C VAL A 75 -11.26 17.51 10.76
N SER A 76 -10.61 17.99 9.69
CA SER A 76 -10.48 19.43 9.43
C SER A 76 -11.82 20.13 9.28
N MET A 77 -12.78 19.53 8.54
CA MET A 77 -14.13 20.08 8.40
C MET A 77 -14.87 20.16 9.74
N VAL A 78 -14.78 19.11 10.57
CA VAL A 78 -15.42 19.09 11.89
C VAL A 78 -14.82 20.15 12.81
N VAL A 79 -13.50 20.26 12.87
CA VAL A 79 -12.81 21.29 13.67
C VAL A 79 -13.17 22.70 13.18
N GLY A 80 -13.18 22.91 11.86
CA GLY A 80 -13.58 24.19 11.26
C GLY A 80 -15.02 24.58 11.60
N ALA A 81 -15.96 23.63 11.51
CA ALA A 81 -17.35 23.86 11.88
C ALA A 81 -17.50 24.19 13.38
N LEU A 82 -16.76 23.51 14.24
CA LEU A 82 -16.77 23.77 15.68
C LEU A 82 -16.18 25.16 16.00
N ALA A 83 -15.04 25.51 15.42
CA ALA A 83 -14.41 26.82 15.59
C ALA A 83 -15.33 27.96 15.12
N ASN A 84 -15.98 27.80 13.97
CA ASN A 84 -16.94 28.76 13.44
C ASN A 84 -18.17 28.89 14.36
N SER A 85 -18.68 27.78 14.89
CA SER A 85 -19.80 27.80 15.84
C SER A 85 -19.46 28.55 17.13
N LEU A 86 -18.26 28.34 17.66
CA LEU A 86 -17.77 29.05 18.84
C LEU A 86 -17.58 30.55 18.56
N ASN A 87 -16.96 30.93 17.44
CA ASN A 87 -16.79 32.33 17.06
C ASN A 87 -18.13 33.06 16.89
N ASN A 88 -19.10 32.43 16.22
CA ASN A 88 -20.45 32.98 16.05
C ASN A 88 -21.18 33.18 17.40
N THR A 89 -20.94 32.28 18.37
CA THR A 89 -21.52 32.39 19.71
C THR A 89 -20.90 33.55 20.50
N VAL A 90 -19.58 33.77 20.38
CA VAL A 90 -18.86 34.88 21.02
C VAL A 90 -19.29 36.23 20.44
N GLU A 91 -19.42 36.34 19.11
CA GLU A 91 -19.91 37.56 18.45
C GLU A 91 -21.37 37.88 18.80
N ALA A 92 -22.24 36.87 18.86
CA ALA A 92 -23.63 37.04 19.26
C ALA A 92 -23.78 37.51 20.72
N THR A 93 -22.87 37.10 21.60
CA THR A 93 -22.86 37.52 23.01
C THR A 93 -22.31 38.94 23.17
N SER A 94 -21.32 39.33 22.37
CA SER A 94 -20.73 40.68 22.39
C SER A 94 -21.70 41.77 21.90
N ARG A 95 -22.49 41.50 20.85
CA ARG A 95 -23.54 42.42 20.35
C ARG A 95 -24.74 42.60 21.28
N LYS A 96 -24.94 41.71 22.26
CA LYS A 96 -26.04 41.80 23.23
C LYS A 96 -25.72 42.69 24.44
N ASN A 97 -24.44 43.01 24.63
CA ASN A 97 -23.92 43.78 25.77
C ASN A 97 -23.37 45.17 25.36
N SER A 98 -23.57 45.61 24.10
CA SER A 98 -23.36 46.99 23.63
C SER A 98 -24.70 47.66 23.39
#